data_AF-A0A3M5PB55-F1
#
_entry.id   AF-A0A3M5PB55-F1
#
_cell.length_a   1.000
_cell.length_b   1.000
_cell.length_c   1.000
_cell.angle_alpha   90.00
_cell.angle_beta   90.00
_cell.angle_gamma   90.00
#
_symmetry.space_group_name_H-M   'P 1'
#
loop_
_entity.id
_entity.type
_entity.pdbx_description
1 polymer ?
#
loop_
_entity_poly.entity_id
_entity_poly.type
_entity_poly.pdbx_seq_one_letter_code
_entity_poly.pdbx_strand_id
1 'polypeptide(L)' 'MDLPAKMKAIRTKEGLTQTEFCEIVGISISSWKKYEAGITEMGLQPFLKVANHERFRKYAFWLTTGDVVAEVGQVSPI' A
#
# COMPACT_ATOMS: atom_id res chain seq x y z
N MET A 1 -2.61 3.49 -12.70
CA MET A 1 -1.51 2.84 -11.95
C MET A 1 -2.01 1.48 -11.49
N ASP A 2 -1.22 0.43 -11.66
CA ASP A 2 -1.56 -0.91 -11.18
C ASP A 2 -1.34 -1.03 -9.66
N LEU A 3 -1.85 -2.11 -9.06
CA LEU A 3 -1.77 -2.31 -7.61
C LEU A 3 -0.30 -2.38 -7.09
N PRO A 4 0.64 -3.09 -7.76
CA PRO A 4 2.05 -3.09 -7.37
C PRO A 4 2.67 -1.69 -7.31
N ALA A 5 2.46 -0.86 -8.33
CA ALA A 5 2.97 0.50 -8.34
C ALA A 5 2.30 1.37 -7.27
N LYS A 6 1.00 1.18 -6.99
CA LYS A 6 0.33 1.89 -5.90
C LYS A 6 0.94 1.57 -4.53
N MET A 7 1.21 0.29 -4.27
CA MET A 7 1.85 -0.15 -3.01
C MET A 7 3.26 0.40 -2.86
N LYS A 8 4.04 0.39 -3.94
CA LYS A 8 5.38 0.99 -3.98
C LYS A 8 5.33 2.50 -3.70
N ALA A 9 4.35 3.22 -4.25
CA ALA A 9 4.19 4.65 -4.03
C ALA A 9 3.92 4.98 -2.55
N ILE A 10 3.02 4.25 -1.89
CA ILE A 10 2.76 4.40 -0.45
C ILE A 10 4.03 4.16 0.36
N ARG A 11 4.70 3.03 0.14
CA ARG A 11 5.93 2.69 0.87
C ARG A 11 7.01 3.76 0.71
N THR A 12 7.21 4.24 -0.53
CA THR A 12 8.22 5.25 -0.85
C THR A 12 7.88 6.60 -0.23
N LYS A 13 6.60 7.02 -0.26
CA LYS A 13 6.14 8.27 0.36
C LYS A 13 6.34 8.28 1.87
N GLU A 14 6.20 7.12 2.50
CA GLU A 14 6.39 6.93 3.93
C GLU A 14 7.86 6.76 4.33
N GLY A 15 8.79 6.77 3.36
CA GLY A 15 10.23 6.66 3.59
C GLY A 15 10.67 5.28 4.08
N LEU A 16 9.87 4.24 3.84
CA LEU A 16 10.09 2.90 4.37
C LEU A 16 10.85 2.01 3.39
N THR A 17 11.77 1.21 3.91
CA THR A 17 12.29 0.04 3.21
C THR A 17 11.20 -1.03 3.07
N GLN A 18 11.43 -2.04 2.23
CA GLN A 18 10.49 -3.17 2.10
C GLN A 18 10.34 -3.93 3.42
N THR A 19 11.44 -4.11 4.15
CA THR A 19 11.44 -4.84 5.43
C THR A 19 10.62 -4.10 6.48
N GLU A 20 10.87 -2.81 6.69
CA GLU A 20 10.11 -2.01 7.67
C GLU A 20 8.62 -1.96 7.31
N PHE A 21 8.30 -1.81 6.03
CA PHE A 21 6.91 -1.84 5.57
C PHE A 21 6.24 -3.17 5.91
N CYS A 22 6.92 -4.29 5.64
CA CYS A 22 6.45 -5.65 5.93
C CYS A 22 6.22 -5.88 7.43
N GLU A 23 7.13 -5.40 8.28
CA GLU A 23 7.01 -5.47 9.74
C GLU A 23 5.78 -4.70 10.23
N ILE A 24 5.54 -3.50 9.69
CA ILE A 24 4.39 -2.66 10.05
C ILE A 24 3.06 -3.33 9.67
N VAL A 25 2.94 -3.87 8.46
CA VAL A 25 1.67 -4.46 7.98
C VAL A 25 1.52 -5.95 8.30
N GLY A 26 2.56 -6.58 8.87
CA GLY A 26 2.56 -8.01 9.18
C GLY A 26 2.44 -8.90 7.95
N ILE A 27 3.20 -8.60 6.89
CA ILE A 27 3.31 -9.44 5.67
C ILE A 27 4.75 -9.92 5.56
N SER A 28 4.98 -11.15 5.11
CA SER A 28 6.35 -11.65 4.91
C SER A 28 7.05 -10.90 3.78
N ILE A 29 8.34 -10.60 3.97
CA ILE A 29 9.18 -9.95 2.96
C ILE A 29 9.23 -10.74 1.63
N SER A 30 9.17 -12.08 1.72
CA SER A 30 9.17 -12.96 0.55
C SER A 30 7.91 -12.79 -0.32
N SER A 31 6.73 -12.66 0.30
CA SER A 31 5.48 -12.41 -0.41
C SER A 31 5.43 -10.96 -0.92
N TRP A 32 5.83 -10.00 -0.09
CA TRP A 32 5.81 -8.59 -0.46
C TRP A 32 6.67 -8.28 -1.69
N LYS A 33 7.88 -8.86 -1.78
CA LYS A 33 8.75 -8.71 -2.96
C LYS A 33 8.04 -9.13 -4.26
N LYS A 34 7.26 -10.21 -4.22
CA LYS A 34 6.50 -10.69 -5.39
C LYS A 34 5.33 -9.77 -5.72
N TYR A 35 4.63 -9.27 -4.70
CA TYR A 35 3.52 -8.33 -4.89
C TYR A 35 3.98 -6.99 -5.46
N GLU A 36 5.01 -6.39 -4.86
CA GLU A 36 5.52 -5.08 -5.29
C GLU A 36 6.20 -5.13 -6.67
N ALA A 37 6.73 -6.30 -7.06
CA ALA A 37 7.26 -6.55 -8.40
C ALA A 37 6.19 -6.98 -9.43
N GLY A 38 4.93 -7.16 -9.02
CA GLY A 38 3.85 -7.64 -9.91
C GLY A 38 4.00 -9.09 -10.38
N ILE A 39 4.90 -9.88 -9.76
CA ILE A 39 5.12 -11.30 -10.10
C ILE A 39 3.94 -12.16 -9.62
N THR A 40 3.31 -11.75 -8.52
CA THR A 40 2.14 -12.44 -7.97
C THR A 40 1.06 -11.43 -7.70
N GLU A 41 -0.16 -11.76 -8.07
CA GLU A 41 -1.31 -10.92 -7.77
C GLU A 41 -1.58 -10.88 -6.26
N MET A 42 -1.78 -9.68 -5.74
CA MET A 42 -2.06 -9.50 -4.32
C MET A 42 -3.52 -9.86 -4.03
N GLY A 43 -3.75 -10.84 -3.17
CA GLY A 43 -5.09 -11.17 -2.70
C GLY A 43 -5.68 -10.11 -1.75
N LEU A 44 -6.96 -10.26 -1.42
CA LEU A 44 -7.71 -9.31 -0.58
C LEU A 44 -7.11 -9.13 0.83
N GLN A 45 -6.64 -10.21 1.47
CA GLN A 45 -6.14 -10.15 2.85
C GLN A 45 -4.88 -9.25 3.00
N PRO A 46 -3.80 -9.43 2.22
CA PRO A 46 -2.68 -8.49 2.18
C PRO A 46 -3.10 -7.06 1.84
N PHE A 47 -4.04 -6.88 0.92
CA PHE A 47 -4.55 -5.55 0.57
C PHE A 47 -5.19 -4.85 1.77
N LEU A 48 -6.10 -5.54 2.48
CA LEU A 48 -6.78 -4.99 3.66
C LEU A 48 -5.82 -4.68 4.79
N LYS A 49 -4.74 -5.48 4.96
CA LYS A 49 -3.68 -5.17 5.92
C LYS A 49 -3.02 -3.82 5.65
N VAL A 50 -2.83 -3.44 4.38
CA VAL A 50 -2.32 -2.11 4.02
C VAL A 50 -3.41 -1.05 4.16
N ALA A 51 -4.55 -1.25 3.50
CA ALA A 51 -5.61 -0.24 3.39
C ALA A 51 -6.23 0.14 4.74
N ASN A 52 -6.28 -0.78 5.70
CA ASN A 52 -6.86 -0.52 7.02
C ASN A 52 -5.81 -0.18 8.09
N HIS A 53 -4.51 -0.21 7.77
CA HIS A 53 -3.48 0.14 8.74
C HIS A 53 -3.58 1.62 9.11
N GLU A 54 -3.49 1.96 10.40
CA GLU A 54 -3.67 3.33 10.91
C GLU A 54 -2.80 4.36 10.16
N ARG A 55 -1.55 3.98 9.85
CA ARG A 55 -0.60 4.81 9.12
C ARG A 55 -0.96 5.02 7.64
N PHE A 56 -1.58 4.02 6.99
CA PHE A 56 -1.77 3.98 5.54
C PHE A 56 -3.23 4.17 5.11
N ARG A 57 -4.20 4.14 6.04
CA ARG A 57 -5.64 4.31 5.76
C ARG A 57 -6.00 5.62 5.06
N LYS A 58 -5.14 6.64 5.16
CA LYS A 58 -5.26 7.91 4.43
C LYS A 58 -5.12 7.75 2.91
N TYR A 59 -4.61 6.60 2.44
CA TYR A 59 -4.49 6.26 1.02
C TYR A 59 -5.58 5.31 0.53
N ALA A 60 -6.55 4.92 1.37
CA ALA A 60 -7.49 3.85 1.07
C ALA A 60 -8.40 4.16 -0.12
N PHE A 61 -8.94 5.39 -0.19
CA PHE A 61 -9.77 5.83 -1.30
C PHE A 61 -8.97 5.83 -2.61
N TRP A 62 -7.76 6.40 -2.57
CA TRP A 62 -6.87 6.41 -3.72
C TRP A 62 -6.44 5.00 -4.16
N LEU A 63 -6.26 4.06 -3.23
CA LEU A 63 -5.94 2.66 -3.54
C LEU A 63 -7.06 2.00 -4.35
N THR A 64 -8.33 2.25 -4.00
CA THR A 64 -9.49 1.59 -4.62
C THR A 64 -10.02 2.31 -5.85
N THR A 65 -10.12 3.64 -5.84
CA THR A 65 -10.74 4.43 -6.92
C THR A 65 -9.71 5.12 -7.81
N GLY A 66 -8.54 5.46 -7.26
CA GLY A 66 -7.56 6.32 -7.93
C GLY A 66 -7.79 7.82 -7.69
N ASP A 67 -8.90 8.19 -7.05
CA ASP A 67 -9.24 9.57 -6.72
C ASP A 67 -8.76 9.96 -5.32
N VAL A 68 -8.90 11.24 -4.97
CA VAL A 68 -8.57 11.80 -3.65
C VAL A 68 -9.73 12.63 -3.11
N VAL A 69 -9.86 12.69 -1.79
CA VAL A 69 -10.83 13.56 -1.10
C VAL A 69 -10.10 14.20 0.09
N ALA A 70 -9.33 15.25 -0.21
CA ALA A 70 -8.37 15.82 0.73
C ALA A 70 -9.07 16.42 1.96
N GLU A 71 -10.29 16.94 1.83
CA GLU A 71 -11.06 17.51 2.95
C GLU A 71 -11.33 16.52 4.10
N VAL A 72 -11.35 15.22 3.81
CA VAL A 72 -11.53 14.16 4.82
C VAL A 72 -10.25 13.35 5.06
N GLY A 73 -9.10 13.88 4.63
CA GLY A 73 -7.80 13.25 4.84
C GLY A 73 -7.52 12.03 3.96
N GLN A 74 -8.29 11.81 2.89
CA GLN A 74 -8.02 10.79 1.87
C GLN A 74 -7.15 11.39 0.76
N VAL A 75 -5.88 11.00 0.71
CA VAL A 75 -4.84 11.64 -0.10
C VAL A 75 -4.14 10.65 -1.02
N SER A 76 -3.40 11.18 -1.99
CA SER A 76 -2.45 10.43 -2.84
C SER A 76 -1.06 10.42 -2.20
N PRO A 77 -0.30 9.31 -2.28
CA PRO A 77 1.12 9.29 -1.90
C PRO A 77 2.04 9.90 -2.96
N ILE A 78 1.54 10.07 -4.19
CA ILE A 78 2.19 10.75 -5.32
C ILE A 78 1.96 12.25 -5.20
#